data_AF-A0A4U5MTS2-F1
#
_entry.id   AF-A0A4U5MTS2-F1
#
_cell.length_a   1.000
_cell.length_b   1.000
_cell.length_c   1.000
_cell.angle_alpha   90.00
_cell.angle_beta   90.00
_cell.angle_gamma   90.00
#
_symmetry.space_group_name_H-M   'P 1'
#
loop_
_entity.id
_entity.type
_entity.pdbx_description
1 polymer ?
#
loop_
_entity_poly.entity_id
_entity_poly.type
_entity_poly.pdbx_seq_one_letter_code
_entity_poly.pdbx_strand_id
1 'polypeptide(L)'
;MEVYFFKSAVYDHYYNCFVKSEQEWAEVGLKRPILGTVNIVIGTIVMAILIPCMKTMLEPKLWRNSCYKLMFFNAVIDFMGVINSSYVTSVLAIQGAVYCTYPTFIYIYGSVGVSLWFSQCLGVMLLGLNRLADFSHNNFLMGLFEGKNIYVLFVFPVISFTFSLFYARPALYSSIANMWNSNPYFAIQTLRLRSLST
;
A
#
# COMPACT_ATOMS: atom_id res chain seq x y z
N MET A 1 3.31 -1.48 12.72
CA MET A 1 4.72 -1.74 13.09
C MET A 1 4.98 -1.86 14.60
N GLU A 2 4.14 -1.31 15.48
CA GLU A 2 4.35 -1.38 16.94
C GLU A 2 4.53 -2.83 17.43
N VAL A 3 3.72 -3.75 16.91
CA VAL A 3 3.75 -5.17 17.29
C VAL A 3 5.10 -5.82 17.00
N TYR A 4 5.74 -5.47 15.88
CA TYR A 4 7.02 -6.02 15.48
C TYR A 4 8.18 -5.55 16.36
N PHE A 5 8.22 -4.26 16.70
CA PHE A 5 9.34 -3.70 17.47
C PHE A 5 9.18 -3.81 18.99
N PHE A 6 7.95 -3.67 19.51
CA PHE A 6 7.73 -3.54 20.95
C PHE A 6 7.03 -4.74 21.60
N LYS A 7 6.41 -5.63 20.81
CA LYS A 7 5.61 -6.76 21.33
C LYS A 7 6.01 -8.08 20.69
N SER A 8 7.26 -8.49 20.89
CA SER A 8 7.79 -9.78 20.38
C SER A 8 6.90 -10.97 20.73
N ALA A 9 6.40 -11.08 21.96
CA ALA A 9 5.54 -12.19 22.37
C ALA A 9 4.21 -12.28 21.58
N VAL A 10 3.65 -11.13 21.20
CA VAL A 10 2.44 -11.08 20.36
C VAL A 10 2.77 -11.38 18.90
N TYR A 11 3.92 -10.90 18.43
CA TYR A 11 4.43 -11.23 17.10
C TYR A 11 4.65 -12.73 16.95
N ASP A 12 5.31 -13.37 17.92
CA ASP A 12 5.61 -14.80 17.92
C ASP A 12 4.34 -15.67 17.98
N HIS A 13 3.27 -15.17 18.60
CA HIS A 13 1.99 -15.89 18.62
C HIS A 13 1.27 -15.89 17.25
N TYR A 14 1.20 -14.73 16.60
CA TYR A 14 0.43 -14.58 15.35
C TYR A 14 1.22 -14.84 14.06
N TYR A 15 2.54 -14.66 14.10
CA TYR A 15 3.41 -14.62 12.92
C TYR A 15 4.60 -15.59 13.00
N ASN A 16 4.55 -16.58 13.90
CA ASN A 16 5.57 -17.64 13.91
C ASN A 16 5.66 -18.36 12.57
N CYS A 17 6.84 -18.88 12.25
CA CYS A 17 7.08 -19.69 11.05
C CYS A 17 7.71 -21.06 11.38
N PHE A 18 7.78 -21.43 12.67
CA PHE A 18 8.49 -22.61 13.19
C PHE A 18 7.93 -23.97 12.75
N VAL A 19 6.78 -24.00 12.07
CA VAL A 19 6.12 -25.27 11.68
C VAL A 19 6.86 -25.99 10.55
N LYS A 20 7.59 -25.25 9.70
CA LYS A 20 8.33 -25.78 8.54
C LYS A 20 9.67 -25.06 8.38
N SER A 21 10.64 -25.74 7.78
CA SER A 21 11.91 -25.14 7.39
C SER A 21 11.73 -24.13 6.24
N GLU A 22 12.68 -23.20 6.05
CA GLU A 22 12.61 -22.18 4.99
C GLU A 22 12.47 -22.78 3.58
N GLN A 23 13.13 -23.92 3.33
CA GLN A 23 13.07 -24.64 2.05
C GLN A 23 11.67 -25.22 1.80
N GLU A 24 11.08 -25.85 2.80
CA GLU A 24 9.70 -26.37 2.70
C GLU A 24 8.68 -25.24 2.52
N TRP A 25 8.90 -24.07 3.12
CA TRP A 25 8.04 -22.89 2.91
C TRP A 25 8.13 -22.35 1.48
N ALA A 26 9.31 -22.40 0.86
CA ALA A 26 9.47 -22.02 -0.54
C ALA A 26 8.75 -22.98 -1.51
N GLU A 27 8.60 -24.26 -1.13
CA GLU A 27 7.87 -25.27 -1.91
C GLU A 27 6.34 -25.17 -1.75
N VAL A 28 5.86 -24.64 -0.62
CA VAL A 28 4.42 -24.38 -0.39
C VAL A 28 3.88 -23.28 -1.32
N GLY A 29 4.75 -22.38 -1.78
CA GLY A 29 4.41 -21.27 -2.64
C GLY A 29 4.10 -21.65 -4.08
N LEU A 30 3.06 -21.05 -4.67
CA LEU A 30 2.74 -21.25 -6.09
C LEU A 30 3.45 -20.19 -6.95
N LYS A 31 4.41 -20.62 -7.77
CA LYS A 31 5.11 -19.74 -8.72
C LYS A 31 4.17 -19.35 -9.85
N ARG A 32 3.91 -18.05 -10.01
CA ARG A 32 3.04 -17.50 -11.06
C ARG A 32 3.81 -16.51 -11.95
N PRO A 33 4.82 -16.97 -12.72
CA PRO A 33 5.70 -16.09 -13.47
C PRO A 33 4.96 -15.26 -14.53
N ILE A 34 3.93 -15.83 -15.17
CA ILE A 34 3.12 -15.12 -16.17
C ILE A 34 2.42 -13.90 -15.55
N LEU A 35 1.75 -14.09 -14.39
CA LEU A 35 1.05 -13.00 -13.72
C LEU A 35 2.02 -11.91 -13.23
N GLY A 36 3.16 -12.32 -12.68
CA GLY A 36 4.18 -11.37 -12.25
C GLY A 36 4.73 -10.53 -13.41
N THR A 37 5.09 -11.16 -14.54
CA THR A 37 5.59 -10.45 -15.71
C THR A 37 4.55 -9.49 -16.28
N VAL A 38 3.28 -9.91 -16.39
CA VAL A 38 2.20 -9.04 -16.88
C VAL A 38 2.03 -7.81 -15.98
N ASN A 39 2.06 -7.99 -14.65
CA ASN A 39 1.89 -6.90 -13.71
C ASN A 39 3.11 -5.93 -13.68
N ILE A 40 4.33 -6.41 -13.95
CA ILE A 40 5.51 -5.55 -14.17
C ILE A 40 5.31 -4.69 -15.43
N VAL A 41 4.88 -5.29 -16.54
CA VAL A 41 4.67 -4.56 -17.80
C VAL A 41 3.60 -3.48 -17.61
N ILE A 42 2.46 -3.82 -16.99
CA ILE A 42 1.39 -2.86 -16.70
C ILE A 42 1.91 -1.74 -15.78
N GLY A 43 2.60 -2.08 -14.70
CA GLY A 43 3.17 -1.09 -13.78
C GLY A 43 4.17 -0.15 -14.48
N THR A 44 4.96 -0.67 -15.43
CA THR A 44 5.91 0.13 -16.22
C THR A 44 5.18 1.11 -17.14
N ILE A 45 4.11 0.68 -17.79
CA ILE A 45 3.28 1.55 -18.65
C ILE A 45 2.63 2.67 -17.80
N VAL A 46 2.07 2.32 -16.64
CA VAL A 46 1.46 3.30 -15.73
C VAL A 46 2.49 4.34 -15.26
N MET A 47 3.70 3.91 -14.88
CA MET A 47 4.77 4.82 -14.47
C MET A 47 5.24 5.74 -15.61
N ALA A 48 5.36 5.20 -16.82
CA ALA A 48 5.73 5.97 -18.00
C ALA A 48 4.72 7.09 -18.32
N ILE A 49 3.43 6.88 -18.00
CA ILE A 49 2.37 7.90 -18.14
C ILE A 49 2.34 8.84 -16.93
N LEU A 50 2.57 8.33 -15.72
CA LEU A 50 2.48 9.11 -14.49
C LEU A 50 3.57 10.20 -14.42
N ILE A 51 4.80 9.89 -14.86
CA ILE A 51 5.94 10.82 -14.84
C ILE A 51 5.68 12.11 -15.64
N PRO A 52 5.28 12.08 -16.92
CA PRO A 52 4.99 13.30 -17.67
C PRO A 52 3.77 14.05 -17.07
N CYS A 53 2.75 13.34 -16.57
CA CYS A 53 1.62 13.95 -15.88
C CYS A 53 2.04 14.71 -14.62
N MET A 54 2.96 14.17 -13.80
CA MET A 54 3.50 14.88 -12.65
C MET A 54 4.27 16.13 -13.07
N LYS A 55 5.04 16.05 -14.16
CA LYS A 55 5.82 17.19 -14.67
C LYS A 55 4.92 18.33 -15.15
N THR A 56 3.80 18.03 -15.82
CA THR A 56 2.85 19.06 -16.27
C THR A 56 2.11 19.70 -15.09
N MET A 57 1.78 18.94 -14.05
CA MET A 57 1.14 19.47 -12.84
C MET A 57 2.02 20.49 -12.10
N LEU A 58 3.35 20.40 -12.21
CA LEU A 58 4.30 21.33 -11.60
C LEU A 58 4.45 22.67 -12.34
N GLU A 59 3.73 22.89 -13.45
CA GLU A 59 3.82 24.15 -14.17
C GLU A 59 3.37 25.32 -13.27
N PRO A 60 4.16 26.41 -13.14
CA PRO A 60 3.89 27.48 -12.17
C PRO A 60 2.51 28.14 -12.33
N LYS A 61 2.01 28.20 -13.57
CA LYS A 61 0.69 28.73 -13.90
C LYS A 61 -0.44 27.90 -13.29
N LEU A 62 -0.28 26.58 -13.29
CA LEU A 62 -1.25 25.61 -12.77
C LEU A 62 -1.11 25.43 -11.25
N TRP A 63 0.13 25.46 -10.75
CA TRP A 63 0.46 25.28 -9.33
C TRP A 63 -0.16 26.34 -8.40
N ARG A 64 -0.58 27.49 -8.94
CA ARG A 64 -1.32 28.49 -8.17
C ARG A 64 -2.64 27.93 -7.62
N ASN A 65 -3.26 26.99 -8.34
CA ASN A 65 -4.53 26.39 -7.97
C ASN A 65 -4.34 25.28 -6.94
N SER A 66 -5.13 25.33 -5.88
CA SER A 66 -5.11 24.34 -4.79
C SER A 66 -5.37 22.90 -5.26
N CYS A 67 -6.21 22.74 -6.30
CA CYS A 67 -6.48 21.44 -6.93
C CYS A 67 -5.22 20.75 -7.46
N TYR A 68 -4.34 21.49 -8.17
CA TYR A 68 -3.13 20.93 -8.76
C TYR A 68 -2.11 20.48 -7.71
N LYS A 69 -2.05 21.19 -6.57
CA LYS A 69 -1.20 20.77 -5.44
C LYS A 69 -1.68 19.45 -4.83
N LEU A 70 -3.01 19.29 -4.67
CA LEU A 70 -3.62 18.04 -4.20
C LEU A 70 -3.43 16.89 -5.19
N MET A 71 -3.61 17.15 -6.48
CA MET A 71 -3.38 16.17 -7.54
C MET A 71 -1.93 15.69 -7.55
N PHE A 72 -0.95 16.60 -7.43
CA PHE A 72 0.46 16.24 -7.40
C PHE A 72 0.81 15.42 -6.16
N PHE A 73 0.32 15.81 -4.98
CA PHE A 73 0.52 15.04 -3.76
C PHE A 73 -0.03 13.61 -3.87
N ASN A 74 -1.25 13.45 -4.41
CA ASN A 74 -1.81 12.13 -4.69
C ASN A 74 -0.99 11.36 -5.73
N ALA A 75 -0.50 12.02 -6.78
CA ALA A 75 0.34 11.37 -7.79
C ALA A 75 1.65 10.84 -7.21
N VAL A 76 2.24 11.52 -6.21
CA VAL A 76 3.42 11.01 -5.48
C VAL A 76 3.07 9.76 -4.67
N ILE A 77 1.91 9.74 -4.01
CA ILE A 77 1.44 8.54 -3.28
C ILE A 77 1.19 7.40 -4.26
N ASP A 78 0.55 7.66 -5.40
CA ASP A 78 0.27 6.68 -6.44
C ASP A 78 1.57 6.10 -7.03
N PHE A 79 2.59 6.93 -7.25
CA PHE A 79 3.92 6.48 -7.69
C PHE A 79 4.51 5.45 -6.72
N MET A 80 4.47 5.74 -5.41
CA MET A 80 4.92 4.81 -4.37
C MET A 80 4.03 3.56 -4.29
N GLY A 81 2.72 3.73 -4.49
CA GLY A 81 1.74 2.66 -4.52
C GLY A 81 1.99 1.67 -5.67
N VAL A 82 2.35 2.17 -6.86
CA VAL A 82 2.69 1.33 -8.03
C VAL A 82 3.99 0.55 -7.78
N ILE A 83 5.01 1.17 -7.16
CA ILE A 83 6.23 0.44 -6.77
C ILE A 83 5.88 -0.74 -5.86
N ASN A 84 5.05 -0.51 -4.85
CA ASN A 84 4.67 -1.56 -3.89
C ASN A 84 3.76 -2.64 -4.50
N SER A 85 2.76 -2.23 -5.28
CA SER A 85 1.68 -3.12 -5.74
C SER A 85 2.01 -3.83 -7.05
N SER A 86 2.79 -3.20 -7.93
CA SER A 86 3.20 -3.79 -9.20
C SER A 86 4.57 -4.42 -9.08
N TYR A 87 5.63 -3.68 -8.74
CA TYR A 87 6.99 -4.21 -8.81
C TYR A 87 7.28 -5.23 -7.70
N VAL A 88 7.10 -4.85 -6.43
CA VAL A 88 7.41 -5.73 -5.29
C VAL A 88 6.53 -6.98 -5.32
N THR A 89 5.22 -6.80 -5.49
CA THR A 89 4.26 -7.91 -5.55
C THR A 89 4.56 -8.86 -6.70
N SER A 90 4.98 -8.36 -7.87
CA SER A 90 5.31 -9.21 -9.01
C SER A 90 6.58 -10.01 -8.82
N VAL A 91 7.62 -9.42 -8.21
CA VAL A 91 8.86 -10.15 -7.88
C VAL A 91 8.54 -11.29 -6.90
N LEU A 92 7.73 -11.02 -5.87
CA LEU A 92 7.28 -12.04 -4.93
C LEU A 92 6.43 -13.13 -5.62
N ALA A 93 5.58 -12.75 -6.58
CA ALA A 93 4.75 -13.69 -7.35
C ALA A 93 5.57 -14.62 -8.26
N ILE A 94 6.64 -14.10 -8.88
CA ILE A 94 7.56 -14.88 -9.73
C ILE A 94 8.33 -15.89 -8.88
N GLN A 95 8.80 -15.47 -7.71
CA GLN A 95 9.49 -16.35 -6.77
C GLN A 95 8.55 -17.37 -6.12
N GLY A 96 7.24 -17.09 -6.10
CA GLY A 96 6.25 -17.88 -5.38
C GLY A 96 6.30 -17.65 -3.87
N ALA A 97 6.84 -16.53 -3.39
CA ALA A 97 7.07 -16.31 -1.97
C ALA A 97 5.77 -16.35 -1.14
N VAL A 98 5.85 -16.97 0.04
CA VAL A 98 4.85 -16.87 1.10
C VAL A 98 5.40 -16.02 2.23
N TYR A 99 4.55 -15.61 3.18
CA TYR A 99 4.96 -14.77 4.31
C TYR A 99 6.26 -15.27 4.99
N CYS A 100 6.33 -16.57 5.28
CA CYS A 100 7.46 -17.18 5.98
C CYS A 100 8.75 -17.32 5.15
N THR A 101 8.73 -17.07 3.84
CA THR A 101 9.94 -17.07 3.01
C THR A 101 10.80 -15.84 3.29
N TYR A 102 10.18 -14.68 3.48
CA TYR A 102 10.85 -13.41 3.77
C TYR A 102 10.05 -12.60 4.80
N PRO A 103 9.94 -13.07 6.06
CA PRO A 103 8.97 -12.55 7.02
C PRO A 103 9.21 -11.08 7.37
N THR A 104 10.46 -10.66 7.54
CA THR A 104 10.81 -9.27 7.86
C THR A 104 10.52 -8.32 6.70
N PHE A 105 10.95 -8.70 5.49
CA PHE A 105 10.70 -7.93 4.28
C PHE A 105 9.20 -7.78 4.01
N ILE A 106 8.45 -8.89 3.98
CA ILE A 106 7.01 -8.87 3.68
C ILE A 106 6.23 -8.11 4.75
N TYR A 107 6.62 -8.20 6.03
CA TYR A 107 5.96 -7.47 7.12
C TYR A 107 6.13 -5.95 6.98
N ILE A 108 7.36 -5.48 6.72
CA ILE A 108 7.67 -4.05 6.59
C ILE A 108 6.98 -3.47 5.35
N TYR A 109 7.16 -4.12 4.19
CA TYR A 109 6.53 -3.67 2.93
C TYR A 109 5.01 -3.74 3.00
N GLY A 110 4.47 -4.78 3.61
CA GLY A 110 3.04 -4.93 3.89
C GLY A 110 2.46 -3.81 4.73
N SER A 111 3.19 -3.38 5.77
CA SER A 111 2.80 -2.24 6.61
C SER A 111 2.78 -0.93 5.81
N VAL A 112 3.84 -0.66 5.04
CA VAL A 112 3.95 0.53 4.19
C VAL A 112 2.84 0.56 3.14
N GLY A 113 2.55 -0.59 2.50
CA GLY A 113 1.48 -0.70 1.51
C GLY A 113 0.11 -0.32 2.06
N VAL A 114 -0.23 -0.82 3.25
CA VAL A 114 -1.48 -0.47 3.94
C VAL A 114 -1.52 1.02 4.28
N SER A 115 -0.42 1.59 4.77
CA SER A 115 -0.34 3.02 5.06
C SER A 115 -0.52 3.91 3.84
N LEU A 116 0.10 3.54 2.71
CA LEU A 116 -0.07 4.24 1.44
C LEU A 116 -1.53 4.20 0.99
N TRP A 117 -2.20 3.05 1.11
CA TRP A 117 -3.62 2.91 0.78
C TRP A 117 -4.49 3.88 1.59
N PHE A 118 -4.34 3.90 2.92
CA PHE A 118 -5.12 4.81 3.78
C PHE A 118 -4.86 6.28 3.47
N SER A 119 -3.60 6.64 3.18
CA SER A 119 -3.24 8.00 2.77
C SER A 119 -3.88 8.38 1.43
N GLN A 120 -3.89 7.46 0.46
CA GLN A 120 -4.49 7.67 -0.86
C GLN A 120 -6.00 7.89 -0.75
N CYS A 121 -6.71 7.10 0.07
CA CYS A 121 -8.16 7.27 0.27
C CYS A 121 -8.51 8.68 0.78
N LEU A 122 -7.81 9.18 1.79
CA LEU A 122 -8.02 10.54 2.28
C LEU A 122 -7.61 11.60 1.26
N GLY A 123 -6.50 11.38 0.55
CA GLY A 123 -6.03 12.30 -0.48
C GLY A 123 -7.03 12.47 -1.64
N VAL A 124 -7.64 11.39 -2.11
CA VAL A 124 -8.69 11.43 -3.14
C VAL A 124 -9.98 12.04 -2.59
N MET A 125 -10.33 11.78 -1.33
CA MET A 125 -11.48 12.42 -0.68
C MET A 125 -11.32 13.94 -0.61
N LEU A 126 -10.14 14.44 -0.22
CA LEU A 126 -9.83 15.88 -0.20
C LEU A 126 -9.89 16.49 -1.59
N LEU A 127 -9.42 15.78 -2.62
CA LEU A 127 -9.53 16.23 -4.01
C LEU A 127 -11.01 16.33 -4.46
N GLY A 128 -11.83 15.37 -4.06
CA GLY A 128 -13.28 15.39 -4.31
C GLY A 128 -13.96 16.58 -3.63
N LEU A 129 -13.63 16.85 -2.36
CA LEU A 129 -14.13 18.01 -1.62
C LEU A 129 -13.69 19.33 -2.26
N ASN A 130 -12.45 19.41 -2.77
CA ASN A 130 -11.97 20.59 -3.49
C ASN A 130 -12.79 20.85 -4.76
N ARG A 131 -13.11 19.81 -5.54
CA ARG A 131 -13.99 19.95 -6.72
C ARG A 131 -15.42 20.34 -6.35
N LEU A 132 -15.94 19.85 -5.23
CA LEU A 132 -17.26 20.24 -4.73
C LEU A 132 -17.28 21.69 -4.26
N ALA A 133 -16.20 22.18 -3.65
CA ALA A 133 -16.03 23.59 -3.28
C ALA A 133 -16.10 24.50 -4.51
N ASP A 134 -15.37 24.13 -5.57
CA ASP A 134 -15.33 24.88 -6.82
C ASP A 134 -16.70 24.88 -7.53
N PHE A 135 -17.45 23.77 -7.48
CA PHE A 135 -18.78 23.67 -8.11
C PHE A 135 -19.89 24.35 -7.31
N SER A 136 -19.86 24.26 -5.98
CA SER A 136 -20.94 24.77 -5.11
C SER A 136 -20.84 26.26 -4.81
N HIS A 137 -19.71 26.90 -5.14
CA HIS A 137 -19.40 28.29 -4.78
C HIS A 137 -19.63 28.60 -3.28
N ASN A 138 -19.49 27.58 -2.42
CA ASN A 138 -19.70 27.75 -1.00
C ASN A 138 -18.47 28.42 -0.37
N ASN A 139 -18.65 29.64 0.12
CA ASN A 139 -17.59 30.45 0.75
C ASN A 139 -16.85 29.73 1.88
N PHE A 140 -17.53 28.87 2.64
CA PHE A 140 -16.89 28.09 3.70
C PHE A 140 -15.89 27.06 3.15
N LEU A 141 -16.28 26.34 2.10
CA LEU A 141 -15.43 25.32 1.49
C LEU A 141 -14.28 25.97 0.70
N MET A 142 -14.55 27.07 -0.01
CA MET A 142 -13.49 27.81 -0.71
C MET A 142 -12.42 28.32 0.26
N GLY A 143 -12.83 28.87 1.42
CA GLY A 143 -11.89 29.31 2.46
C GLY A 143 -11.02 28.21 3.04
N LEU A 144 -11.49 26.95 3.04
CA LEU A 144 -10.71 25.80 3.50
C LEU A 144 -9.56 25.44 2.54
N PHE A 145 -9.76 25.62 1.23
CA PHE A 145 -8.76 25.29 0.21
C PHE A 145 -7.92 26.50 -0.23
N GLU A 146 -8.20 27.70 0.25
CA GLU A 146 -7.47 28.91 -0.12
C GLU A 146 -6.14 29.11 0.64
N GLY A 147 -5.19 29.73 -0.05
CA GLY A 147 -3.94 30.23 0.55
C GLY A 147 -3.08 29.16 1.22
N LYS A 148 -2.79 29.36 2.51
CA LYS A 148 -1.92 28.47 3.32
C LYS A 148 -2.68 27.28 3.93
N ASN A 149 -4.01 27.31 3.94
CA ASN A 149 -4.84 26.28 4.57
C ASN A 149 -4.70 24.92 3.88
N ILE A 150 -4.37 24.90 2.59
CA ILE A 150 -4.08 23.67 1.86
C ILE A 150 -2.90 22.86 2.45
N TYR A 151 -1.90 23.52 3.03
CA TYR A 151 -0.80 22.81 3.66
C TYR A 151 -1.23 22.10 4.94
N VAL A 152 -2.22 22.66 5.66
CA VAL A 152 -2.86 21.99 6.79
C VAL A 152 -3.66 20.79 6.30
N LEU A 153 -4.30 20.87 5.13
CA LEU A 153 -5.02 19.74 4.55
C LEU A 153 -4.09 18.56 4.19
N PHE A 154 -2.86 18.82 3.75
CA PHE A 154 -1.86 17.75 3.53
C PHE A 154 -1.45 17.02 4.80
N VAL A 155 -1.57 17.66 5.96
CA VAL A 155 -1.26 17.02 7.24
C VAL A 155 -2.19 15.84 7.50
N PHE A 156 -3.45 15.88 7.06
CA PHE A 156 -4.40 14.78 7.31
C PHE A 156 -3.99 13.44 6.65
N PRO A 157 -3.68 13.37 5.33
CA PRO A 157 -3.15 12.15 4.72
C PRO A 157 -1.81 11.71 5.34
N VAL A 158 -0.94 12.65 5.73
CA VAL A 158 0.36 12.30 6.35
C VAL A 158 0.17 11.70 7.75
N ILE A 159 -0.77 12.24 8.53
CA ILE A 159 -1.15 11.66 9.82
C ILE A 159 -1.77 10.29 9.62
N SER A 160 -2.67 10.10 8.65
CA SER A 160 -3.29 8.79 8.42
C SER A 160 -2.27 7.74 7.95
N PHE A 161 -1.30 8.14 7.13
CA PHE A 161 -0.17 7.30 6.76
C PHE A 161 0.60 6.83 8.01
N THR A 162 1.00 7.77 8.85
CA THR A 162 1.81 7.51 10.04
C THR A 162 1.04 6.68 11.05
N PHE A 163 -0.21 7.03 11.34
CA PHE A 163 -1.08 6.29 12.25
C PHE A 163 -1.28 4.85 11.77
N SER A 164 -1.62 4.65 10.49
CA SER A 164 -1.78 3.31 9.92
C SER A 164 -0.46 2.52 9.93
N LEU A 165 0.68 3.18 9.79
CA LEU A 165 1.98 2.52 9.78
C LEU A 165 2.30 1.84 11.11
N PHE A 166 1.94 2.49 12.22
CA PHE A 166 2.19 1.96 13.56
C PHE A 166 1.10 1.00 14.01
N TYR A 167 -0.17 1.35 13.83
CA TYR A 167 -1.32 0.68 14.46
C TYR A 167 -2.08 -0.28 13.55
N ALA A 168 -2.04 -0.12 12.22
CA ALA A 168 -2.77 -1.02 11.33
C ALA A 168 -2.11 -2.41 11.29
N ARG A 169 -2.94 -3.44 11.08
CA ARG A 169 -2.44 -4.79 10.81
C ARG A 169 -1.71 -4.79 9.46
N PRO A 170 -0.48 -5.31 9.39
CA PRO A 170 0.23 -5.41 8.13
C PRO A 170 -0.54 -6.32 7.19
N ALA A 171 -0.50 -6.02 5.91
CA ALA A 171 -0.92 -6.97 4.90
C ALA A 171 0.26 -7.88 4.58
N LEU A 172 0.05 -9.19 4.55
CA LEU A 172 1.07 -10.20 4.31
C LEU A 172 0.81 -10.87 2.98
N TYR A 173 1.85 -10.96 2.16
CA TYR A 173 1.75 -11.54 0.84
C TYR A 173 1.70 -13.07 0.89
N SER A 174 0.76 -13.65 0.13
CA SER A 174 0.68 -15.10 -0.10
C SER A 174 0.55 -15.36 -1.60
N SER A 175 1.52 -16.07 -2.19
CA SER A 175 1.53 -16.43 -3.62
C SER A 175 0.42 -17.42 -4.00
N ILE A 176 -0.07 -18.21 -3.04
CA ILE A 176 -1.15 -19.20 -3.24
C ILE A 176 -2.43 -18.48 -3.69
N ALA A 177 -2.85 -17.49 -2.89
CA ALA A 177 -3.98 -16.61 -3.20
C ALA A 177 -3.60 -15.44 -4.12
N ASN A 178 -2.29 -15.22 -4.33
CA ASN A 178 -1.72 -14.07 -5.02
C ASN A 178 -2.28 -12.72 -4.52
N MET A 179 -2.41 -12.57 -3.20
CA MET A 179 -2.95 -11.37 -2.59
C MET A 179 -2.35 -11.08 -1.22
N TRP A 180 -2.49 -9.84 -0.80
CA TRP A 180 -2.01 -9.34 0.49
C TRP A 180 -3.14 -9.43 1.53
N ASN A 181 -2.94 -10.20 2.59
CA ASN A 181 -3.96 -10.44 3.63
C ASN A 181 -3.41 -10.18 5.02
N SER A 182 -4.26 -9.78 5.96
CA SER A 182 -3.84 -9.66 7.37
C SER A 182 -3.55 -11.01 8.04
N ASN A 183 -3.93 -12.14 7.41
CA ASN A 183 -3.67 -13.48 7.93
C ASN A 183 -2.47 -14.13 7.21
N PRO A 184 -1.38 -14.46 7.91
CA PRO A 184 -0.18 -15.06 7.32
C PRO A 184 -0.44 -16.44 6.69
N TYR A 185 -1.42 -17.19 7.20
CA TYR A 185 -1.72 -18.56 6.79
C TYR A 185 -2.85 -18.66 5.77
N PHE A 186 -3.22 -17.53 5.16
CA PHE A 186 -4.31 -17.49 4.21
C PHE A 186 -4.06 -18.41 3.01
N ALA A 187 -5.04 -19.27 2.70
CA ALA A 187 -5.04 -20.27 1.63
C ALA A 187 -4.04 -21.45 1.76
N ILE A 188 -3.32 -21.59 2.88
CA ILE A 188 -2.45 -22.74 3.13
C ILE A 188 -3.31 -23.91 3.66
N GLN A 189 -3.76 -24.79 2.75
CA GLN A 189 -4.63 -25.93 3.08
C GLN A 189 -3.98 -26.96 4.01
N THR A 190 -2.65 -27.13 3.91
CA THR A 190 -1.88 -28.11 4.69
C THR A 190 -1.91 -27.84 6.20
N LEU A 191 -2.07 -26.58 6.64
CA LEU A 191 -2.21 -26.24 8.05
C LEU A 191 -3.66 -26.32 8.54
N ARG A 192 -4.63 -26.07 7.65
CA ARG A 192 -6.07 -26.16 7.96
C ARG A 192 -6.51 -27.58 8.31
N LEU A 193 -5.88 -28.58 7.71
CA LEU A 193 -6.14 -30.00 8.03
C LEU A 193 -5.55 -30.40 9.39
N ARG A 194 -4.41 -29.84 9.80
CA ARG A 194 -3.79 -30.12 11.10
C ARG A 194 -4.58 -29.53 12.27
N SER A 195 -5.27 -28.41 12.08
CA SER A 195 -6.18 -27.82 13.09
C SER A 195 -7.54 -28.52 13.22
N LEU A 196 -7.91 -29.38 12.26
CA LEU A 196 -9.13 -30.20 12.31
C LEU A 196 -8.87 -31.61 12.87
N SER A 197 -7.59 -32.00 13.01
CA SER A 197 -7.16 -33.30 13.56
C SER A 197 -6.75 -33.24 15.05
N THR A 198 -6.93 -32.10 15.70
CA THR A 198 -6.77 -31.86 17.15
C THR A 198 -8.04 -31.23 17.67
#